data_AF-A0A6B1GEX5-F1
#
_entry.id   AF-A0A6B1GEX5-F1
#
_cell.length_a   1.000
_cell.length_b   1.000
_cell.length_c   1.000
_cell.angle_alpha   90.00
_cell.angle_beta   90.00
_cell.angle_gamma   90.00
#
_symmetry.space_group_name_H-M   'P 1'
#
loop_
_entity.id
_entity.type
_entity.pdbx_description
1 polymer ?
#
loop_
_entity_poly.entity_id
_entity_poly.type
_entity_poly.pdbx_seq_one_letter_code
_entity_poly.pdbx_strand_id
1 'polypeptide(L)'
;MLPGALGRTVSAVPADATPNGSADGVAAASPGSSAEPTRIGIIGGTGPAGAALAARLADIGCEITLGSRSKYRSMEVVDNIVDRWPDRHLRIHPGANSLAAAEPTVVIATPWDAAAITARDVAEHLRGKVVATMSNALARVDDEFVPLIPPRGSVAASVQATLPDSRVAAALQHVPATELGNLDEPVHGDILICSDHREATWHIAEIVDRMPGARALDCGNLSNATAIEAFTAVLMQLNTRYRTRVALRLVGLDHVPISVLGGGPSGTDAVQPAAETVPD
;
A
#
# COMPACT_ATOMS: atom_id res chain seq x y z
N MET A 1 46.86 -17.65 50.57
CA MET A 1 47.65 -18.85 50.25
C MET A 1 48.12 -18.75 48.79
N LEU A 2 49.19 -19.46 48.44
CA LEU A 2 49.90 -19.48 47.14
C LEU A 2 49.99 -20.96 46.67
N PRO A 3 50.52 -21.33 45.48
CA PRO A 3 50.87 -20.56 44.25
C PRO A 3 50.44 -21.24 42.91
N GLY A 4 50.81 -20.62 41.76
CA GLY A 4 50.90 -21.23 40.41
C GLY A 4 50.62 -20.20 39.31
N ALA A 5 51.54 -19.61 38.53
CA ALA A 5 52.86 -20.00 37.99
C ALA A 5 52.75 -21.11 36.92
N LEU A 6 53.26 -21.01 35.67
CA LEU A 6 54.14 -20.04 34.96
C LEU A 6 53.54 -19.69 33.56
N GLY A 7 54.03 -18.79 32.70
CA GLY A 7 55.17 -17.86 32.72
C GLY A 7 56.18 -18.04 31.57
N ARG A 8 56.18 -17.17 30.54
CA ARG A 8 57.32 -16.91 29.62
C ARG A 8 57.15 -15.63 28.77
N THR A 9 58.26 -15.08 28.27
CA THR A 9 58.41 -13.78 27.57
C THR A 9 59.30 -13.92 26.30
N VAL A 10 59.85 -12.80 25.75
CA VAL A 10 60.76 -12.66 24.55
C VAL A 10 59.99 -12.47 23.23
N SER A 11 60.32 -11.54 22.31
CA SER A 11 61.11 -10.28 22.33
C SER A 11 60.74 -9.45 21.06
N ALA A 12 61.36 -8.28 20.82
CA ALA A 12 60.96 -7.30 19.80
C ALA A 12 62.06 -6.90 18.80
N VAL A 13 61.67 -6.67 17.52
CA VAL A 13 62.10 -5.59 16.57
C VAL A 13 63.60 -5.57 16.14
N PRO A 14 64.00 -5.12 14.91
CA PRO A 14 63.29 -4.46 13.79
C PRO A 14 63.13 -5.42 12.56
N ALA A 15 63.06 -5.08 11.25
CA ALA A 15 63.38 -3.85 10.52
C ALA A 15 62.66 -3.64 9.16
N ASP A 16 63.12 -2.59 8.46
CA ASP A 16 62.65 -1.86 7.27
C ASP A 16 62.95 -2.50 5.90
N ALA A 17 62.04 -2.29 4.92
CA ALA A 17 62.34 -2.22 3.48
C ALA A 17 61.21 -1.46 2.73
N THR A 18 61.58 -0.42 1.97
CA THR A 18 60.76 0.33 0.99
C THR A 18 61.51 0.37 -0.36
N PRO A 19 61.02 0.92 -1.52
CA PRO A 19 59.84 1.78 -1.72
C PRO A 19 59.01 1.57 -3.03
N ASN A 20 58.11 2.53 -3.27
CA ASN A 20 57.51 2.97 -4.55
C ASN A 20 56.41 2.13 -5.24
N GLY A 21 55.32 2.83 -5.61
CA GLY A 21 54.17 2.30 -6.34
C GLY A 21 52.99 3.28 -6.33
N SER A 22 53.13 4.43 -7.00
CA SER A 22 52.13 5.51 -6.98
C SER A 22 50.97 5.29 -7.97
N ALA A 23 49.74 5.37 -7.49
CA ALA A 23 48.54 5.61 -8.30
C ALA A 23 47.47 6.34 -7.45
N ASP A 24 46.73 7.26 -8.06
CA ASP A 24 45.87 8.21 -7.35
C ASP A 24 44.68 7.56 -6.65
N GLY A 25 44.46 7.95 -5.39
CA GLY A 25 43.30 7.56 -4.60
C GLY A 25 42.03 8.28 -5.06
N VAL A 26 41.46 7.86 -6.19
CA VAL A 26 40.10 8.26 -6.58
C VAL A 26 39.14 7.72 -5.53
N ALA A 27 38.65 8.60 -4.65
CA ALA A 27 37.64 8.25 -3.66
C ALA A 27 36.39 7.73 -4.38
N ALA A 28 36.04 6.46 -4.13
CA ALA A 28 34.88 5.83 -4.73
C ALA A 28 33.61 6.48 -4.20
N ALA A 29 33.08 7.45 -4.96
CA ALA A 29 31.82 8.10 -4.66
C ALA A 29 30.73 7.03 -4.58
N SER A 30 30.18 6.81 -3.37
CA SER A 30 29.08 5.86 -3.18
C SER A 30 27.88 6.35 -3.99
N PRO A 31 27.30 5.54 -4.88
CA PRO A 31 26.16 5.95 -5.70
C PRO A 31 24.91 6.02 -4.80
N GLY A 32 24.71 7.17 -4.16
CA GLY A 32 23.44 7.52 -3.53
C GLY A 32 22.37 7.59 -4.61
N SER A 33 21.56 6.52 -4.72
CA SER A 33 20.52 6.42 -5.74
C SER A 33 19.42 7.45 -5.46
N SER A 34 19.52 8.61 -6.13
CA SER A 34 18.48 9.62 -6.17
C SER A 34 17.34 9.17 -7.10
N ALA A 35 16.65 8.09 -6.73
CA ALA A 35 15.43 7.67 -7.38
C ALA A 35 14.37 8.78 -7.27
N GLU A 36 13.67 9.08 -8.36
CA GLU A 36 12.54 10.02 -8.31
C GLU A 36 11.47 9.52 -7.33
N PRO A 37 10.81 10.41 -6.58
CA PRO A 37 9.73 10.02 -5.69
C PRO A 37 8.58 9.40 -6.47
N THR A 38 7.97 8.35 -5.92
CA THR A 38 6.79 7.73 -6.50
C THR A 38 5.64 8.75 -6.51
N ARG A 39 5.27 9.25 -7.70
CA ARG A 39 4.16 10.19 -7.86
C ARG A 39 2.81 9.46 -7.89
N ILE A 40 1.88 9.87 -7.02
CA ILE A 40 0.58 9.22 -6.82
C ILE A 40 -0.53 10.28 -6.71
N GLY A 41 -1.52 10.20 -7.59
CA GLY A 41 -2.71 11.05 -7.53
C GLY A 41 -3.84 10.40 -6.74
N ILE A 42 -4.52 11.15 -5.87
CA ILE A 42 -5.65 10.64 -5.08
C ILE A 42 -6.93 11.38 -5.49
N ILE A 43 -7.73 10.75 -6.35
CA ILE A 43 -9.02 11.26 -6.82
C ILE A 43 -10.05 11.21 -5.68
N GLY A 44 -10.68 12.36 -5.40
CA GLY A 44 -11.62 12.50 -4.30
C GLY A 44 -10.99 12.50 -2.90
N GLY A 45 -9.67 12.70 -2.81
CA GLY A 45 -8.88 12.53 -1.58
C GLY A 45 -9.30 13.38 -0.37
N THR A 46 -10.16 14.39 -0.55
CA THR A 46 -10.67 15.26 0.54
C THR A 46 -11.73 14.63 1.45
N GLY A 47 -11.71 13.30 1.62
CA GLY A 47 -12.45 12.54 2.61
C GLY A 47 -11.50 11.83 3.59
N PRO A 48 -11.96 11.34 4.77
CA PRO A 48 -11.07 10.88 5.83
C PRO A 48 -10.04 9.84 5.40
N ALA A 49 -10.46 8.82 4.64
CA ALA A 49 -9.56 7.77 4.16
C ALA A 49 -8.56 8.26 3.11
N GLY A 50 -8.97 9.14 2.19
CA GLY A 50 -8.10 9.72 1.17
C GLY A 50 -7.06 10.68 1.75
N ALA A 51 -7.45 11.48 2.75
CA ALA A 51 -6.56 12.41 3.45
C ALA A 51 -5.53 11.65 4.31
N ALA A 52 -5.99 10.60 5.01
CA ALA A 52 -5.11 9.69 5.75
C ALA A 52 -4.12 8.97 4.84
N LEU A 53 -4.58 8.49 3.67
CA LEU A 53 -3.72 7.85 2.68
C LEU A 53 -2.70 8.85 2.09
N ALA A 54 -3.10 10.09 1.82
CA ALA A 54 -2.19 11.14 1.36
C ALA A 54 -1.06 11.41 2.36
N ALA A 55 -1.42 11.54 3.65
CA ALA A 55 -0.45 11.69 4.72
C ALA A 55 0.53 10.49 4.77
N ARG A 56 0.02 9.25 4.79
CA ARG A 56 0.89 8.05 4.90
C ARG A 56 1.77 7.82 3.68
N LEU A 57 1.27 8.07 2.47
CA LEU A 57 2.06 7.92 1.25
C LEU A 57 3.18 8.98 1.19
N ALA A 58 2.91 10.23 1.57
CA ALA A 58 3.94 11.25 1.67
C ALA A 58 4.99 10.93 2.76
N ASP A 59 4.57 10.36 3.89
CA ASP A 59 5.43 9.92 5.00
C ASP A 59 6.44 8.83 4.57
N ILE A 60 6.02 7.87 3.73
CA ILE A 60 6.92 6.88 3.11
C ILE A 60 7.70 7.43 1.90
N GLY A 61 7.72 8.75 1.71
CA GLY A 61 8.53 9.44 0.70
C GLY A 61 7.92 9.54 -0.70
N CYS A 62 6.65 9.17 -0.92
CA CYS A 62 5.98 9.46 -2.18
C CYS A 62 5.72 10.98 -2.36
N GLU A 63 5.24 11.36 -3.54
CA GLU A 63 4.82 12.73 -3.87
C GLU A 63 3.37 12.69 -4.35
N ILE A 64 2.49 13.45 -3.69
CA ILE A 64 1.04 13.20 -3.72
C ILE A 64 0.26 14.36 -4.30
N THR A 65 -0.51 14.11 -5.35
CA THR A 65 -1.48 15.10 -5.87
C THR A 65 -2.87 14.81 -5.31
N LEU A 66 -3.32 15.60 -4.32
CA LEU A 66 -4.60 15.43 -3.64
C LEU A 66 -5.73 16.05 -4.48
N GLY A 67 -6.44 15.22 -5.23
CA GLY A 67 -7.53 15.63 -6.11
C GLY A 67 -8.85 15.86 -5.37
N SER A 68 -9.54 16.95 -5.72
CA SER A 68 -10.94 17.17 -5.34
C SER A 68 -11.77 17.76 -6.49
N ARG A 69 -13.08 17.85 -6.26
CA ARG A 69 -14.02 18.64 -7.09
C ARG A 69 -13.99 20.13 -6.74
N SER A 70 -13.43 20.50 -5.58
CA SER A 70 -13.19 21.90 -5.17
C SER A 70 -11.72 22.07 -4.81
N LYS A 71 -10.99 22.92 -5.55
CA LYS A 71 -9.57 23.20 -5.27
C LYS A 71 -9.36 23.76 -3.86
N TYR A 72 -10.26 24.62 -3.38
CA TYR A 72 -10.18 25.17 -2.03
C TYR A 72 -10.24 24.07 -0.96
N ARG A 73 -11.05 23.02 -1.18
CA ARG A 73 -11.15 21.89 -0.24
C ARG A 73 -9.92 20.97 -0.30
N SER A 74 -9.26 20.82 -1.45
CA SER A 74 -7.97 20.11 -1.48
C SER A 74 -6.86 20.92 -0.84
N MET A 75 -6.84 22.26 -1.00
CA MET A 75 -5.91 23.14 -0.27
C MET A 75 -6.11 23.00 1.25
N GLU A 76 -7.32 23.27 1.74
CA GLU A 76 -7.69 23.14 3.16
C GLU A 76 -7.29 21.78 3.77
N VAL A 77 -7.49 20.67 3.06
CA VAL A 77 -7.11 19.33 3.56
C VAL A 77 -5.59 19.12 3.53
N VAL A 78 -4.85 19.68 2.56
CA VAL A 78 -3.37 19.64 2.57
C VAL A 78 -2.81 20.46 3.73
N ASP A 79 -3.31 21.69 3.92
CA ASP A 79 -2.88 22.58 5.00
C ASP A 79 -3.07 21.90 6.37
N ASN A 80 -4.26 21.32 6.61
CA ASN A 80 -4.55 20.53 7.83
C ASN A 80 -3.69 19.27 8.01
N ILE A 81 -3.14 18.67 6.94
CA ILE A 81 -2.21 17.53 7.05
C ILE A 81 -0.80 18.03 7.41
N VAL A 82 -0.36 19.14 6.82
CA VAL A 82 0.97 19.72 7.07
C VAL A 82 1.04 20.32 8.48
N ASP A 83 0.04 21.09 8.91
CA ASP A 83 -0.05 21.66 10.26
C ASP A 83 -0.06 20.59 11.36
N ARG A 84 -0.57 19.39 11.06
CA ARG A 84 -0.57 18.25 11.97
C ARG A 84 0.78 17.53 12.05
N TRP A 85 1.62 17.65 11.03
CA TRP A 85 2.85 16.88 10.87
C TRP A 85 4.04 17.77 10.40
N PRO A 86 4.33 18.89 11.08
CA PRO A 86 5.24 19.93 10.57
C PRO A 86 6.66 19.41 10.32
N ASP A 87 7.17 18.52 11.18
CA ASP A 87 8.53 17.98 11.09
C ASP A 87 8.70 16.94 9.96
N ARG A 88 7.60 16.39 9.40
CA ARG A 88 7.63 15.26 8.46
C ARG A 88 7.78 15.64 6.98
N HIS A 89 7.86 16.93 6.66
CA HIS A 89 8.19 17.43 5.31
C HIS A 89 7.33 16.82 4.17
N LEU A 90 6.03 16.62 4.43
CA LEU A 90 5.13 15.84 3.57
C LEU A 90 4.91 16.48 2.20
N ARG A 91 5.32 15.80 1.12
CA ARG A 91 5.12 16.24 -0.27
C ARG A 91 3.69 15.99 -0.76
N ILE A 92 2.78 16.90 -0.43
CA ILE A 92 1.38 16.84 -0.86
C ILE A 92 0.98 18.15 -1.56
N HIS A 93 0.42 18.03 -2.76
CA HIS A 93 0.05 19.12 -3.64
C HIS A 93 -1.47 19.14 -3.87
N PRO A 94 -2.18 20.25 -3.55
CA PRO A 94 -3.63 20.31 -3.67
C PRO A 94 -4.08 20.54 -5.13
N GLY A 95 -4.88 19.61 -5.66
CA GLY A 95 -5.27 19.57 -7.07
C GLY A 95 -6.77 19.45 -7.31
N ALA A 96 -7.16 19.59 -8.58
CA ALA A 96 -8.42 19.08 -9.10
C ALA A 96 -8.31 17.56 -9.35
N ASN A 97 -9.44 16.84 -9.43
CA ASN A 97 -9.43 15.41 -9.77
C ASN A 97 -8.71 15.09 -11.09
N SER A 98 -8.74 15.98 -12.08
CA SER A 98 -8.00 15.82 -13.36
C SER A 98 -6.48 15.94 -13.19
N LEU A 99 -6.00 16.79 -12.27
CA LEU A 99 -4.57 16.89 -11.96
C LEU A 99 -4.11 15.62 -11.24
N ALA A 100 -4.89 15.10 -10.28
CA ALA A 100 -4.60 13.79 -9.67
C ALA A 100 -4.63 12.65 -10.70
N ALA A 101 -5.56 12.66 -11.64
CA ALA A 101 -5.61 11.69 -12.73
C ALA A 101 -4.41 11.76 -13.68
N ALA A 102 -3.69 12.89 -13.74
CA ALA A 102 -2.51 13.06 -14.57
C ALA A 102 -1.28 12.28 -14.04
N GLU A 103 -1.23 11.93 -12.75
CA GLU A 103 -0.10 11.21 -12.14
C GLU A 103 0.06 9.76 -12.66
N PRO A 104 1.27 9.16 -12.62
CA PRO A 104 1.52 7.81 -13.16
C PRO A 104 0.74 6.70 -12.43
N THR A 105 0.53 6.87 -11.12
CA THR A 105 -0.27 5.97 -10.27
C THR A 105 -1.47 6.76 -9.75
N VAL A 106 -2.65 6.17 -9.73
CA VAL A 106 -3.86 6.86 -9.25
C VAL A 106 -4.62 6.01 -8.25
N VAL A 107 -5.13 6.62 -7.18
CA VAL A 107 -6.05 6.01 -6.22
C VAL A 107 -7.40 6.72 -6.30
N ILE A 108 -8.48 5.96 -6.45
CA ILE A 108 -9.85 6.46 -6.34
C ILE A 108 -10.32 6.26 -4.89
N ALA A 109 -10.41 7.38 -4.16
CA ALA A 109 -10.79 7.45 -2.75
C ALA A 109 -12.20 8.07 -2.55
N THR A 110 -13.07 7.95 -3.56
CA THR A 110 -14.44 8.46 -3.53
C THR A 110 -15.39 7.50 -2.81
N PRO A 111 -16.60 7.96 -2.45
CA PRO A 111 -17.76 7.08 -2.26
C PRO A 111 -17.97 6.10 -3.43
N TRP A 112 -18.60 4.96 -3.15
CA TRP A 112 -18.73 3.84 -4.08
C TRP A 112 -19.62 4.13 -5.31
N ASP A 113 -20.69 4.88 -5.08
CA ASP A 113 -21.64 5.37 -6.09
C ASP A 113 -20.98 6.38 -7.03
N ALA A 114 -20.09 7.21 -6.49
CA ALA A 114 -19.31 8.21 -7.24
C ALA A 114 -18.08 7.63 -7.96
N ALA A 115 -17.61 6.42 -7.62
CA ALA A 115 -16.32 5.90 -8.08
C ALA A 115 -16.24 5.70 -9.62
N ALA A 116 -17.17 4.94 -10.19
CA ALA A 116 -17.20 4.70 -11.63
C ALA A 116 -17.56 5.96 -12.45
N ILE A 117 -18.31 6.90 -11.85
CA ILE A 117 -18.63 8.20 -12.48
C ILE A 117 -17.36 9.06 -12.53
N THR A 118 -16.71 9.28 -11.39
CA THR A 118 -15.50 10.10 -11.29
C THR A 118 -14.34 9.51 -12.10
N ALA A 119 -14.24 8.18 -12.21
CA ALA A 119 -13.33 7.50 -13.12
C ALA A 119 -13.58 7.87 -14.59
N ARG A 120 -14.85 7.90 -15.02
CA ARG A 120 -15.24 8.26 -16.39
C ARG A 120 -14.88 9.70 -16.74
N ASP A 121 -15.14 10.63 -15.82
CA ASP A 121 -14.91 12.07 -16.01
C ASP A 121 -13.44 12.43 -16.30
N VAL A 122 -12.51 11.53 -15.96
CA VAL A 122 -11.05 11.70 -16.21
C VAL A 122 -10.43 10.55 -16.98
N ALA A 123 -11.22 9.65 -17.58
CA ALA A 123 -10.76 8.36 -18.12
C ALA A 123 -9.60 8.48 -19.13
N GLU A 124 -9.55 9.56 -19.92
CA GLU A 124 -8.46 9.80 -20.87
C GLU A 124 -7.10 9.96 -20.19
N HIS A 125 -7.07 10.51 -18.97
CA HIS A 125 -5.85 10.67 -18.18
C HIS A 125 -5.41 9.35 -17.52
N LEU A 126 -6.28 8.33 -17.47
CA LEU A 126 -6.04 7.06 -16.78
C LEU A 126 -5.56 5.93 -17.71
N ARG A 127 -5.69 6.08 -19.04
CA ARG A 127 -5.28 5.05 -20.02
C ARG A 127 -3.83 4.58 -19.78
N GLY A 128 -3.64 3.27 -19.75
CA GLY A 128 -2.35 2.60 -19.53
C GLY A 128 -1.86 2.57 -18.07
N LYS A 129 -2.51 3.25 -17.13
CA LYS A 129 -2.02 3.42 -15.77
C LYS A 129 -2.50 2.35 -14.80
N VAL A 130 -1.82 2.27 -13.66
CA VAL A 130 -2.30 1.53 -12.48
C VAL A 130 -3.27 2.42 -11.71
N VAL A 131 -4.49 1.91 -11.48
CA VAL A 131 -5.57 2.62 -10.79
C VAL A 131 -6.07 1.78 -9.62
N ALA A 132 -5.71 2.16 -8.39
CA ALA A 132 -6.22 1.51 -7.18
C ALA A 132 -7.61 2.05 -6.81
N THR A 133 -8.47 1.19 -6.28
CA THR A 133 -9.80 1.53 -5.75
C THR A 133 -9.89 1.11 -4.29
N MET A 134 -10.18 2.07 -3.40
CA MET A 134 -10.33 1.83 -1.95
C MET A 134 -11.76 2.06 -1.44
N SER A 135 -12.71 2.18 -2.37
CA SER A 135 -14.13 2.40 -2.08
C SER A 135 -14.80 1.12 -1.59
N ASN A 136 -15.62 1.20 -0.55
CA ASN A 136 -16.49 0.13 -0.09
C ASN A 136 -17.96 0.51 -0.32
N ALA A 137 -18.74 -0.42 -0.89
CA ALA A 137 -20.18 -0.27 -1.05
C ALA A 137 -20.91 -0.80 0.19
N LEU A 138 -21.30 0.10 1.11
CA LEU A 138 -21.93 -0.23 2.39
C LEU A 138 -23.20 0.60 2.59
N ALA A 139 -24.20 -0.02 3.21
CA ALA A 139 -25.34 0.65 3.84
C ALA A 139 -25.32 0.42 5.35
N ARG A 140 -26.03 1.28 6.08
CA ARG A 140 -26.49 0.97 7.44
C ARG A 140 -27.99 0.73 7.36
N VAL A 141 -28.44 -0.42 7.85
CA VAL A 141 -29.85 -0.78 8.01
C VAL A 141 -30.06 -0.96 9.50
N ASP A 142 -30.90 -0.11 10.10
CA ASP A 142 -31.05 0.02 11.55
C ASP A 142 -29.69 0.18 12.28
N ASP A 143 -29.27 -0.83 13.05
CA ASP A 143 -27.99 -0.87 13.77
C ASP A 143 -26.95 -1.84 13.17
N GLU A 144 -27.18 -2.34 11.95
CA GLU A 144 -26.28 -3.25 11.25
C GLU A 144 -25.64 -2.62 10.00
N PHE A 145 -24.37 -2.95 9.76
CA PHE A 145 -23.68 -2.64 8.50
C PHE A 145 -23.92 -3.74 7.48
N VAL A 146 -24.49 -3.38 6.34
CA VAL A 146 -24.86 -4.32 5.26
C VAL A 146 -24.03 -4.01 4.01
N PRO A 147 -23.35 -5.00 3.40
CA PRO A 147 -22.64 -4.78 2.15
C PRO A 147 -23.63 -4.63 0.99
N LEU A 148 -23.44 -3.60 0.17
CA LEU A 148 -24.15 -3.42 -1.09
C LEU A 148 -23.28 -4.04 -2.20
N ILE A 149 -23.88 -4.87 -3.06
CA ILE A 149 -23.18 -5.54 -4.16
C ILE A 149 -23.52 -4.81 -5.47
N PRO A 150 -22.57 -4.08 -6.10
CA PRO A 150 -22.82 -3.42 -7.38
C PRO A 150 -23.19 -4.40 -8.51
N PRO A 151 -23.82 -3.97 -9.61
CA PRO A 151 -24.22 -4.84 -10.72
C PRO A 151 -23.09 -5.61 -11.43
N ARG A 152 -21.83 -5.31 -11.12
CA ARG A 152 -20.62 -6.03 -11.59
C ARG A 152 -19.89 -6.76 -10.46
N GLY A 153 -20.58 -7.09 -9.38
CA GLY A 153 -20.02 -7.73 -8.17
C GLY A 153 -19.35 -6.74 -7.23
N SER A 154 -18.46 -5.88 -7.74
CA SER A 154 -17.66 -4.96 -6.92
C SER A 154 -17.58 -3.54 -7.50
N VAL A 155 -17.15 -2.59 -6.67
CA VAL A 155 -16.83 -1.23 -7.09
C VAL A 155 -15.60 -1.24 -7.98
N ALA A 156 -14.59 -2.03 -7.62
CA ALA A 156 -13.37 -2.18 -8.43
C ALA A 156 -13.66 -2.71 -9.85
N ALA A 157 -14.50 -3.73 -10.01
CA ALA A 157 -14.94 -4.22 -11.32
C ALA A 157 -15.82 -3.21 -12.07
N SER A 158 -16.60 -2.39 -11.33
CA SER A 158 -17.36 -1.29 -11.92
C SER A 158 -16.47 -0.18 -12.48
N VAL A 159 -15.32 0.08 -11.86
CA VAL A 159 -14.26 0.98 -12.35
C VAL A 159 -13.49 0.35 -13.51
N GLN A 160 -13.04 -0.90 -13.41
CA GLN A 160 -12.31 -1.60 -14.50
C GLN A 160 -13.12 -1.65 -15.80
N ALA A 161 -14.41 -1.96 -15.71
CA ALA A 161 -15.32 -1.95 -16.86
C ALA A 161 -15.90 -0.55 -17.20
N THR A 162 -15.30 0.51 -16.64
CA THR A 162 -15.40 1.91 -17.10
C THR A 162 -14.07 2.39 -17.70
N LEU A 163 -12.95 1.79 -17.28
CA LEU A 163 -11.57 2.10 -17.68
C LEU A 163 -10.89 0.90 -18.38
N PRO A 164 -11.38 0.45 -19.56
CA PRO A 164 -10.88 -0.77 -20.21
C PRO A 164 -9.39 -0.72 -20.56
N ASP A 165 -8.83 0.47 -20.77
CA ASP A 165 -7.40 0.67 -21.08
C ASP A 165 -6.51 0.80 -19.82
N SER A 166 -7.09 0.74 -18.61
CA SER A 166 -6.36 0.93 -17.34
C SER A 166 -6.21 -0.38 -16.57
N ARG A 167 -5.16 -0.50 -15.75
CA ARG A 167 -4.92 -1.67 -14.90
C ARG A 167 -5.51 -1.41 -13.50
N VAL A 168 -6.74 -1.86 -13.24
CA VAL A 168 -7.42 -1.56 -11.97
C VAL A 168 -7.10 -2.61 -10.90
N ALA A 169 -6.80 -2.16 -9.69
CA ALA A 169 -6.64 -3.02 -8.52
C ALA A 169 -7.63 -2.60 -7.42
N ALA A 170 -8.22 -3.57 -6.73
CA ALA A 170 -8.97 -3.35 -5.49
C ALA A 170 -7.99 -3.49 -4.32
N ALA A 171 -7.81 -2.45 -3.50
CA ALA A 171 -6.87 -2.45 -2.38
C ALA A 171 -7.27 -1.45 -1.29
N LEU A 172 -6.67 -1.58 -0.10
CA LEU A 172 -6.83 -0.66 1.06
C LEU A 172 -8.25 -0.60 1.66
N GLN A 173 -9.18 -1.47 1.25
CA GLN A 173 -10.59 -1.47 1.69
C GLN A 173 -10.76 -1.59 3.20
N HIS A 174 -9.88 -2.33 3.87
CA HIS A 174 -9.97 -2.69 5.29
C HIS A 174 -9.19 -1.76 6.21
N VAL A 175 -8.48 -0.76 5.68
CA VAL A 175 -7.60 0.08 6.49
C VAL A 175 -8.40 1.17 7.22
N PRO A 176 -8.38 1.23 8.55
CA PRO A 176 -9.01 2.32 9.28
C PRO A 176 -8.30 3.65 8.98
N ALA A 177 -9.06 4.69 8.63
CA ALA A 177 -8.51 5.99 8.26
C ALA A 177 -7.72 6.66 9.41
N THR A 178 -8.10 6.41 10.67
CA THR A 178 -7.41 7.01 11.83
C THR A 178 -6.00 6.43 12.01
N GLU A 179 -5.84 5.12 11.89
CA GLU A 179 -4.59 4.36 11.92
C GLU A 179 -3.71 4.74 10.72
N LEU A 180 -4.29 4.76 9.52
CA LEU A 180 -3.58 5.17 8.31
C LEU A 180 -3.00 6.58 8.44
N GLY A 181 -3.78 7.53 8.98
CA GLY A 181 -3.38 8.94 9.15
C GLY A 181 -2.59 9.24 10.43
N ASN A 182 -2.30 8.26 11.28
CA ASN A 182 -1.51 8.44 12.50
C ASN A 182 -0.03 8.08 12.27
N LEU A 183 0.74 9.02 11.74
CA LEU A 183 2.08 8.76 11.21
C LEU A 183 3.12 8.31 12.27
N ASP A 184 2.84 8.55 13.55
CA ASP A 184 3.67 8.06 14.67
C ASP A 184 3.53 6.55 14.92
N GLU A 185 2.43 5.94 14.48
CA GLU A 185 2.15 4.51 14.68
C GLU A 185 2.22 3.72 13.35
N PRO A 186 2.53 2.41 13.39
CA PRO A 186 2.39 1.53 12.24
C PRO A 186 0.91 1.23 11.92
N VAL A 187 0.63 0.86 10.66
CA VAL A 187 -0.74 0.55 10.19
C VAL A 187 -1.25 -0.80 10.70
N HIS A 188 -0.35 -1.73 11.06
CA HIS A 188 -0.62 -3.02 11.70
C HIS A 188 -1.75 -3.86 11.06
N GLY A 189 -1.57 -4.25 9.79
CA GLY A 189 -2.54 -5.11 9.11
C GLY A 189 -2.09 -5.67 7.77
N ASP A 190 -2.83 -6.64 7.26
CA ASP A 190 -2.69 -7.14 5.89
C ASP A 190 -3.59 -6.35 4.94
N ILE A 191 -3.01 -5.90 3.83
CA ILE A 191 -3.73 -5.24 2.74
C ILE A 191 -3.98 -6.27 1.66
N LEU A 192 -5.24 -6.69 1.53
CA LEU A 192 -5.65 -7.57 0.44
C LEU A 192 -5.65 -6.76 -0.87
N ILE A 193 -4.98 -7.28 -1.89
CA ILE A 193 -4.90 -6.68 -3.23
C ILE A 193 -5.45 -7.71 -4.22
N CYS A 194 -6.35 -7.30 -5.12
CA CYS A 194 -6.75 -8.14 -6.25
C CYS A 194 -6.85 -7.33 -7.55
N SER A 195 -6.45 -7.93 -8.66
CA SER A 195 -6.45 -7.34 -10.00
C SER A 195 -6.35 -8.44 -11.05
N ASP A 196 -6.96 -8.22 -12.22
CA ASP A 196 -6.71 -9.04 -13.40
C ASP A 196 -5.36 -8.70 -14.08
N HIS A 197 -4.65 -7.68 -13.58
CA HIS A 197 -3.37 -7.19 -14.08
C HIS A 197 -2.27 -7.39 -13.02
N ARG A 198 -1.46 -8.44 -13.15
CA ARG A 198 -0.37 -8.78 -12.20
C ARG A 198 0.61 -7.61 -11.92
N GLU A 199 0.86 -6.78 -12.94
CA GLU A 199 1.68 -5.56 -12.82
C GLU A 199 1.07 -4.49 -11.90
N ALA A 200 -0.26 -4.38 -11.83
CA ALA A 200 -0.94 -3.51 -10.87
C ALA A 200 -0.87 -4.09 -9.46
N THR A 201 -1.03 -5.42 -9.30
CA THR A 201 -0.86 -6.10 -8.01
C THR A 201 0.54 -5.86 -7.45
N TRP A 202 1.60 -6.06 -8.26
CA TRP A 202 2.99 -5.82 -7.85
C TRP A 202 3.25 -4.35 -7.51
N HIS A 203 2.83 -3.41 -8.36
CA HIS A 203 3.06 -1.97 -8.12
C HIS A 203 2.37 -1.45 -6.86
N ILE A 204 1.14 -1.91 -6.58
CA ILE A 204 0.43 -1.55 -5.34
C ILE A 204 1.04 -2.27 -4.13
N ALA A 205 1.52 -3.51 -4.28
CA ALA A 205 2.23 -4.22 -3.22
C ALA A 205 3.52 -3.50 -2.78
N GLU A 206 4.35 -3.06 -3.73
CA GLU A 206 5.58 -2.31 -3.45
C GLU A 206 5.32 -0.96 -2.74
N ILE A 207 4.18 -0.33 -2.99
CA ILE A 207 3.73 0.88 -2.28
C ILE A 207 3.21 0.55 -0.88
N VAL A 208 2.52 -0.58 -0.71
CA VAL A 208 1.98 -1.04 0.59
C VAL A 208 3.08 -1.52 1.54
N ASP A 209 4.02 -2.35 1.07
CA ASP A 209 5.08 -2.93 1.90
C ASP A 209 6.09 -1.88 2.41
N ARG A 210 6.05 -0.66 1.86
CA ARG A 210 6.76 0.51 2.39
C ARG A 210 6.06 1.15 3.60
N MET A 211 4.78 0.88 3.84
CA MET A 211 4.04 1.42 4.99
C MET A 211 4.38 0.62 6.26
N PRO A 212 4.90 1.25 7.33
CA PRO A 212 5.26 0.55 8.55
C PRO A 212 4.13 -0.32 9.10
N GLY A 213 4.39 -1.60 9.33
CA GLY A 213 3.43 -2.56 9.89
C GLY A 213 2.31 -3.02 8.95
N ALA A 214 2.27 -2.56 7.70
CA ALA A 214 1.45 -3.16 6.66
C ALA A 214 2.12 -4.44 6.10
N ARG A 215 1.35 -5.27 5.40
CA ARG A 215 1.83 -6.34 4.52
C ARG A 215 0.88 -6.48 3.35
N ALA A 216 1.37 -6.41 2.13
CA ALA A 216 0.59 -6.69 0.94
C ALA A 216 0.30 -8.19 0.82
N LEU A 217 -0.93 -8.57 0.47
CA LEU A 217 -1.30 -9.95 0.15
C LEU A 217 -2.04 -10.02 -1.19
N ASP A 218 -1.49 -10.80 -2.13
CA ASP A 218 -2.13 -11.09 -3.41
C ASP A 218 -3.31 -12.02 -3.22
N CYS A 219 -4.50 -11.53 -3.56
CA CYS A 219 -5.76 -12.25 -3.53
C CYS A 219 -6.25 -12.63 -4.93
N GLY A 220 -5.38 -12.53 -5.95
CA GLY A 220 -5.63 -12.94 -7.33
C GLY A 220 -6.52 -11.97 -8.10
N ASN A 221 -7.36 -12.53 -8.96
CA ASN A 221 -8.20 -11.82 -9.92
C ASN A 221 -9.25 -10.90 -9.29
N LEU A 222 -9.72 -9.93 -10.08
CA LEU A 222 -10.66 -8.89 -9.64
C LEU A 222 -12.05 -9.44 -9.26
N SER A 223 -12.36 -10.69 -9.63
CA SER A 223 -13.50 -11.46 -9.14
C SER A 223 -13.60 -11.50 -7.62
N ASN A 224 -12.46 -11.52 -6.93
CA ASN A 224 -12.39 -11.64 -5.48
C ASN A 224 -12.65 -10.31 -4.76
N ALA A 225 -12.64 -9.18 -5.47
CA ALA A 225 -12.95 -7.85 -4.93
C ALA A 225 -14.32 -7.81 -4.23
N THR A 226 -15.31 -8.55 -4.74
CA THR A 226 -16.66 -8.65 -4.16
C THR A 226 -16.63 -9.10 -2.70
N ALA A 227 -15.83 -10.13 -2.38
CA ALA A 227 -15.71 -10.65 -1.03
C ALA A 227 -14.90 -9.70 -0.13
N ILE A 228 -13.84 -9.08 -0.69
CA ILE A 228 -12.98 -8.13 0.03
C ILE A 228 -13.78 -6.88 0.41
N GLU A 229 -14.43 -6.21 -0.54
CA GLU A 229 -15.25 -5.01 -0.29
C GLU A 229 -16.41 -5.30 0.69
N ALA A 230 -17.06 -6.46 0.56
CA ALA A 230 -18.16 -6.84 1.44
C ALA A 230 -17.71 -7.12 2.89
N PHE A 231 -16.50 -7.66 3.09
CA PHE A 231 -15.99 -7.99 4.44
C PHE A 231 -15.81 -6.75 5.32
N THR A 232 -15.69 -5.54 4.74
CA THR A 232 -15.66 -4.28 5.48
C THR A 232 -16.91 -4.07 6.34
N ALA A 233 -18.07 -4.61 5.95
CA ALA A 233 -19.28 -4.61 6.77
C ALA A 233 -19.07 -5.36 8.10
N VAL A 234 -18.41 -6.52 8.06
CA VAL A 234 -18.07 -7.32 9.24
C VAL A 234 -17.11 -6.55 10.16
N LEU A 235 -16.10 -5.89 9.58
CA LEU A 235 -15.16 -5.05 10.36
C LEU A 235 -15.88 -3.89 11.05
N MET A 236 -16.84 -3.23 10.40
CA MET A 236 -17.63 -2.15 11.03
C MET A 236 -18.56 -2.67 12.13
N GLN A 237 -19.15 -3.86 11.97
CA GLN A 237 -19.95 -4.50 13.00
C GLN A 237 -19.11 -4.89 14.22
N LEU A 238 -17.89 -5.42 14.02
CA LEU A 238 -16.93 -5.70 15.09
C LEU A 238 -16.50 -4.42 15.82
N ASN A 239 -16.15 -3.36 15.09
CA ASN A 239 -15.79 -2.06 15.65
C ASN A 239 -16.89 -1.51 16.57
N THR A 240 -18.14 -1.59 16.12
CA THR A 240 -19.32 -1.17 16.90
C THR A 240 -19.54 -2.06 18.11
N ARG A 241 -19.52 -3.39 17.94
CA ARG A 241 -19.83 -4.37 18.98
C ARG A 241 -18.79 -4.44 20.11
N TYR A 242 -17.52 -4.18 19.80
CA TYR A 242 -16.40 -4.24 20.73
C TYR A 242 -15.81 -2.86 21.09
N ARG A 243 -16.35 -1.77 20.53
CA ARG A 243 -15.89 -0.37 20.71
C ARG A 243 -14.40 -0.19 20.41
N THR A 244 -13.98 -0.74 19.28
CA THR A 244 -12.57 -0.81 18.87
C THR A 244 -12.41 -0.44 17.39
N ARG A 245 -11.17 -0.54 16.89
CA ARG A 245 -10.82 -0.49 15.47
C ARG A 245 -10.02 -1.75 15.16
N VAL A 246 -10.65 -2.73 14.51
CA VAL A 246 -10.01 -3.98 14.09
C VAL A 246 -9.24 -3.76 12.79
N ALA A 247 -8.13 -4.48 12.64
CA ALA A 247 -7.39 -4.64 11.39
C ALA A 247 -7.39 -6.13 11.00
N LEU A 248 -7.26 -6.42 9.71
CA LEU A 248 -7.14 -7.78 9.21
C LEU A 248 -5.70 -8.31 9.41
N ARG A 249 -5.55 -9.56 9.85
CA ARG A 249 -4.27 -10.29 9.80
C ARG A 249 -4.51 -11.76 9.52
N LEU A 250 -4.04 -12.25 8.39
CA LEU A 250 -4.09 -13.65 7.97
C LEU A 250 -2.84 -14.39 8.47
N VAL A 251 -3.06 -15.38 9.32
CA VAL A 251 -2.02 -16.24 9.91
C VAL A 251 -1.75 -17.46 9.02
N GLY A 252 -0.57 -18.07 9.17
CA GLY A 252 -0.15 -19.20 8.31
C GLY A 252 0.46 -18.79 6.97
N LEU A 253 0.73 -17.49 6.77
CA LEU A 253 1.44 -16.95 5.60
C LEU A 253 2.80 -16.42 6.00
N ASP A 254 3.87 -16.99 5.44
CA ASP A 254 5.23 -16.43 5.50
C ASP A 254 5.31 -15.08 4.76
N HIS A 255 6.25 -14.22 5.16
CA HIS A 255 6.41 -12.90 4.54
C HIS A 255 7.21 -12.95 3.22
N VAL A 256 6.63 -13.58 2.19
CA VAL A 256 7.19 -13.59 0.83
C VAL A 256 6.67 -12.36 0.07
N PRO A 257 7.55 -11.46 -0.44
CA PRO A 257 7.12 -10.34 -1.28
C PRO A 257 6.41 -10.84 -2.54
N ILE A 258 5.31 -10.19 -2.94
CA ILE A 258 4.44 -10.69 -4.03
C ILE A 258 5.16 -10.76 -5.38
N SER A 259 6.18 -9.93 -5.60
CA SER A 259 7.08 -9.99 -6.76
C SER A 259 7.83 -11.33 -6.87
N VAL A 260 8.07 -12.03 -5.75
CA VAL A 260 8.73 -13.36 -5.71
C VAL A 260 7.74 -14.50 -5.97
N LEU A 261 6.47 -14.35 -5.58
CA LEU A 261 5.42 -15.36 -5.79
C LEU A 261 5.17 -15.66 -7.28
N GLY A 262 5.47 -14.72 -8.18
CA GLY A 262 5.34 -14.87 -9.63
C GLY A 262 6.34 -15.81 -10.31
N GLY A 263 7.27 -16.43 -9.56
CA GLY A 263 8.26 -17.38 -10.08
C GLY A 263 7.82 -18.85 -10.11
N GLY A 264 6.65 -19.19 -9.55
CA GLY A 264 6.10 -20.56 -9.57
C GLY A 264 5.62 -21.01 -10.97
N PRO A 265 5.54 -22.33 -11.24
CA PRO A 265 5.08 -22.84 -12.52
C PRO A 265 3.63 -22.43 -12.80
N SER A 266 3.34 -22.12 -14.06
CA SER A 266 2.03 -21.63 -14.50
C SER A 266 0.95 -22.72 -14.48
N GLY A 267 0.35 -22.94 -13.32
CA GLY A 267 -1.04 -23.38 -13.18
C GLY A 267 -1.38 -24.83 -13.54
N THR A 268 -0.74 -25.84 -12.93
CA THR A 268 -1.32 -27.20 -12.78
C THR A 268 -0.96 -27.92 -11.46
N ASP A 269 -0.83 -27.20 -10.34
CA ASP A 269 -0.73 -27.81 -9.01
C ASP A 269 -1.92 -27.37 -8.13
N ALA A 270 -3.09 -27.92 -8.44
CA ALA A 270 -4.23 -27.84 -7.54
C ALA A 270 -3.99 -28.79 -6.37
N VAL A 271 -3.86 -28.25 -5.15
CA VAL A 271 -3.84 -29.04 -3.91
C VAL A 271 -5.10 -29.90 -3.87
N GLN A 272 -4.94 -31.22 -4.01
CA GLN A 272 -6.08 -32.14 -3.91
C GLN A 272 -6.66 -32.05 -2.50
N PRO A 273 -7.99 -31.91 -2.33
CA PRO A 273 -8.59 -32.02 -1.01
C PRO A 273 -8.33 -33.43 -0.46
N ALA A 274 -7.87 -33.50 0.79
CA ALA A 274 -7.66 -34.77 1.46
C ALA A 274 -8.99 -35.55 1.51
N ALA A 275 -8.99 -36.80 1.07
CA ALA A 275 -10.18 -37.63 1.07
C ALA A 275 -10.56 -38.00 2.51
N GLU A 276 -11.68 -37.45 3.00
CA GLU A 276 -12.29 -37.91 4.25
C GLU A 276 -12.78 -39.36 4.06
N THR A 277 -12.06 -40.31 4.64
CA THR A 277 -12.52 -41.69 4.77
C THR A 277 -13.60 -41.76 5.85
N VAL A 278 -14.86 -41.64 5.45
CA VAL A 278 -16.01 -41.97 6.31
C VAL A 278 -15.97 -43.48 6.59
N PRO A 279 -15.95 -43.92 7.87
CA PRO A 279 -16.08 -45.33 8.21
C PRO A 279 -17.55 -45.78 8.18
N ASP A 280 -17.77 -47.05 7.82
CA ASP A 280 -19.06 -47.75 7.88
C ASP A 280 -19.50 -48.07 9.33
#